data_AF-A0A6V8PE08-F1
#
_entry.id   AF-A0A6V8PE08-F1
#
_cell.length_a   1.000
_cell.length_b   1.000
_cell.length_c   1.000
_cell.angle_alpha   90.00
_cell.angle_beta   90.00
_cell.angle_gamma   90.00
#
_symmetry.space_group_name_H-M   'P 1'
#
loop_
_entity.id
_entity.type
_entity.pdbx_description
1 polymer ?
#
loop_
_entity_poly.entity_id
_entity_poly.type
_entity_poly.pdbx_seq_one_letter_code
_entity_poly.pdbx_strand_id
1 'polypeptide(L)'
;VSTTETGDEDELHFVPDFWQRVCGDSDDCSSVQCPFYNNCFYYRHYRELRKRDVLVVNHHLLIFDLLSGFNLLPFHKQLIIDEAHQIENVISQVFGDSLSHSRLLWLLYRLRGLKIAVDHIFEPVEVFFNTPLNPPLVMGDFKGGKAVSPIPDAVTEELKNLKRLLALD
;
A
#
# COMPACT_ATOMS: atom_id res chain seq x y z
N VAL A 1 19.54 -22.54 0.89
CA VAL A 1 19.48 -22.45 -0.58
C VAL A 1 20.54 -21.46 -1.02
N SER A 2 21.51 -21.85 -1.85
CA SER A 2 22.59 -20.94 -2.31
C SER A 2 22.22 -20.17 -3.59
N THR A 3 21.17 -20.58 -4.28
CA THR A 3 20.68 -20.01 -5.54
C THR A 3 19.18 -20.21 -5.67
N THR A 4 18.46 -19.21 -6.17
CA THR A 4 17.01 -19.25 -6.45
C THR A 4 16.76 -19.25 -7.96
N GLU A 5 15.63 -19.82 -8.40
CA GLU A 5 15.24 -19.87 -9.81
C GLU A 5 14.50 -18.60 -10.25
N THR A 6 13.55 -18.16 -9.42
CA THR A 6 12.68 -16.99 -9.64
C THR A 6 13.09 -15.78 -8.84
N GLY A 7 13.89 -15.96 -7.77
CA GLY A 7 14.25 -14.87 -6.86
C GLY A 7 13.16 -14.52 -5.85
N ASP A 8 12.08 -15.30 -5.77
CA ASP A 8 10.95 -15.06 -4.88
C ASP A 8 11.25 -15.48 -3.44
N GLU A 9 10.62 -14.78 -2.49
CA GLU A 9 10.69 -15.09 -1.05
C GLU A 9 10.23 -16.52 -0.75
N ASP A 10 9.21 -17.00 -1.50
CA ASP A 10 8.61 -18.32 -1.36
C ASP A 10 9.57 -19.48 -1.66
N GLU A 11 10.69 -19.22 -2.36
CA GLU A 11 11.72 -20.24 -2.59
C GLU A 11 12.62 -20.47 -1.36
N LEU A 12 12.55 -19.60 -0.37
CA LEU A 12 13.37 -19.69 0.83
C LEU A 12 12.74 -20.62 1.86
N HIS A 13 13.55 -21.54 2.41
CA HIS A 13 13.09 -22.41 3.53
C HIS A 13 12.77 -21.63 4.81
N PHE A 14 13.34 -20.43 4.95
CA PHE A 14 13.05 -19.50 6.03
C PHE A 14 13.27 -18.07 5.52
N VAL A 15 12.46 -17.14 6.01
CA VAL A 15 12.60 -15.71 5.71
C VAL A 15 13.45 -15.08 6.82
N PRO A 16 14.61 -14.48 6.52
CA PRO A 16 15.44 -13.87 7.54
C PRO A 16 14.82 -12.57 8.08
N ASP A 17 15.05 -12.25 9.36
CA ASP A 17 14.54 -11.02 10.00
C ASP A 17 15.00 -9.72 9.30
N PHE A 18 16.10 -9.78 8.56
CA PHE A 18 16.63 -8.65 7.79
C PHE A 18 16.11 -8.57 6.35
N TRP A 19 15.17 -9.42 5.94
CA TRP A 19 14.64 -9.48 4.57
C TRP A 19 14.22 -8.11 4.05
N GLN A 20 13.47 -7.36 4.85
CA GLN A 20 13.01 -6.00 4.55
C GLN A 20 14.14 -4.98 4.28
N ARG A 21 15.39 -5.30 4.62
CA ARG A 21 16.57 -4.46 4.37
C ARG A 21 17.32 -4.85 3.10
N VAL A 22 17.02 -6.01 2.52
CA VAL A 22 17.77 -6.60 1.41
C VAL A 22 16.88 -6.96 0.21
N CYS A 23 15.57 -7.10 0.40
CA CYS A 23 14.63 -7.22 -0.70
C CYS A 23 14.66 -5.91 -1.51
N GLY A 24 14.79 -6.02 -2.83
CA GLY A 24 14.74 -4.85 -3.69
C GLY A 24 13.31 -4.38 -3.87
N ASP A 25 13.09 -3.06 -3.81
CA ASP A 25 11.82 -2.45 -4.18
C ASP A 25 11.89 -1.70 -5.53
N SER A 26 10.80 -1.01 -5.88
CA SER A 26 10.74 -0.19 -7.10
C SER A 26 11.64 1.05 -7.06
N ASP A 27 11.87 1.63 -5.88
CA ASP A 27 12.71 2.81 -5.65
C ASP A 27 14.20 2.46 -5.75
N ASP A 28 14.59 1.22 -5.42
CA ASP A 28 15.94 0.69 -5.65
C ASP A 28 16.24 0.41 -7.13
N CYS A 29 15.21 0.34 -7.98
CA CYS A 29 15.34 -0.13 -9.35
C CYS A 29 15.72 1.00 -10.33
N SER A 30 16.97 1.00 -10.79
CA SER A 30 17.43 1.90 -11.87
C SER A 30 17.04 1.46 -13.29
N SER A 31 16.11 0.51 -13.42
CA SER A 31 15.60 -0.02 -14.68
C SER A 31 16.73 -0.44 -15.64
N VAL A 32 16.70 0.02 -16.90
CA VAL A 32 17.67 -0.33 -17.96
C VAL A 32 19.11 0.09 -17.61
N GLN A 33 19.30 1.04 -16.68
CA GLN A 33 20.63 1.45 -16.23
C GLN A 33 21.23 0.49 -15.19
N CYS A 34 20.45 -0.45 -14.67
CA CYS A 34 20.93 -1.44 -13.72
C CYS A 34 21.98 -2.36 -14.37
N PRO A 35 23.19 -2.50 -13.81
CA PRO A 35 24.23 -3.40 -14.33
C PRO A 35 23.77 -4.86 -14.39
N PHE A 36 22.81 -5.23 -13.52
CA PHE A 36 22.24 -6.57 -13.43
C PHE A 36 20.97 -6.75 -14.25
N TYR A 37 20.51 -5.75 -15.01
CA TYR A 37 19.24 -5.78 -15.75
C TYR A 37 18.98 -7.10 -16.50
N ASN A 38 20.00 -7.61 -17.21
CA ASN A 38 19.86 -8.83 -17.99
C ASN A 38 19.65 -10.09 -17.14
N ASN A 39 20.24 -10.14 -15.95
CA ASN A 39 20.18 -11.28 -15.02
C ASN A 39 19.21 -11.02 -13.85
N CYS A 40 18.56 -9.86 -13.81
CA CYS A 40 17.60 -9.50 -12.78
C CYS A 40 16.37 -10.41 -12.89
N PHE A 41 16.03 -11.07 -11.80
CA PHE A 41 14.88 -11.98 -11.69
C PHE A 41 13.57 -11.31 -12.14
N TYR A 42 13.29 -10.10 -11.63
CA TYR A 42 12.11 -9.32 -12.02
C TYR A 42 12.04 -9.10 -13.54
N TYR A 43 13.10 -8.59 -14.17
CA TYR A 43 13.10 -8.33 -15.61
C TYR A 43 13.10 -9.59 -16.46
N ARG A 44 13.68 -10.69 -15.97
CA ARG A 44 13.55 -12.01 -16.60
C ARG A 44 12.10 -12.47 -16.57
N HIS A 45 11.43 -12.44 -15.41
CA HIS A 45 10.01 -12.76 -15.29
C HIS A 45 9.14 -11.85 -16.17
N TYR A 46 9.37 -10.54 -16.15
CA TYR A 46 8.62 -9.57 -16.95
C TYR A 46 8.74 -9.84 -18.47
N ARG A 47 9.93 -10.20 -18.95
CA ARG A 47 10.13 -10.61 -20.36
C ARG A 47 9.43 -11.92 -20.69
N GLU A 48 9.39 -12.87 -19.76
CA GLU A 48 8.65 -14.13 -19.94
C GLU A 48 7.13 -13.91 -19.92
N LEU A 49 6.61 -13.02 -19.06
CA LEU A 49 5.20 -12.64 -19.02
C LEU A 49 4.71 -12.11 -20.37
N ARG A 50 5.53 -11.31 -21.07
CA ARG A 50 5.21 -10.80 -22.42
C ARG A 50 5.07 -11.88 -23.50
N LYS A 51 5.58 -13.08 -23.26
CA LYS A 51 5.49 -14.22 -24.19
C LYS A 51 4.30 -15.12 -23.91
N ARG A 52 3.56 -14.89 -22.82
CA ARG A 52 2.42 -15.74 -22.43
C ARG A 52 1.17 -15.30 -23.18
N ASP A 53 0.43 -16.28 -23.69
CA ASP A 53 -0.86 -16.05 -24.35
C ASP A 53 -1.97 -15.72 -23.34
N VAL A 54 -1.88 -16.30 -22.15
CA VAL A 54 -2.85 -16.11 -21.05
C VAL A 54 -2.10 -15.73 -19.80
N LEU A 55 -2.58 -14.67 -19.15
CA LEU A 55 -2.06 -14.18 -17.87
C LEU A 55 -3.19 -14.13 -16.85
N VAL A 56 -2.95 -14.72 -15.68
CA VAL A 56 -3.86 -14.66 -14.53
C VAL A 56 -3.22 -13.79 -13.47
N VAL A 57 -3.93 -12.74 -13.03
CA VAL A 57 -3.46 -11.81 -12.00
C VAL A 57 -4.52 -11.64 -10.93
N ASN A 58 -4.08 -11.26 -9.74
CA ASN A 58 -5.00 -10.82 -8.69
C ASN A 58 -5.64 -9.48 -9.09
N HIS A 59 -6.91 -9.27 -8.73
CA HIS A 59 -7.62 -8.00 -8.87
C HIS A 59 -6.81 -6.81 -8.32
N HIS A 60 -6.09 -6.97 -7.22
CA HIS A 60 -5.24 -5.91 -6.66
C HIS A 60 -4.20 -5.43 -7.68
N LEU A 61 -3.50 -6.36 -8.33
CA LEU A 61 -2.48 -6.04 -9.32
C LEU A 61 -3.08 -5.38 -10.57
N LEU A 62 -4.27 -5.83 -10.98
CA LEU A 62 -5.01 -5.20 -12.08
C LEU A 62 -5.36 -3.73 -11.76
N ILE A 63 -5.84 -3.45 -10.55
CA ILE A 63 -6.17 -2.08 -10.14
C ILE A 63 -4.91 -1.22 -9.94
N PHE A 64 -3.82 -1.77 -9.41
CA PHE A 64 -2.53 -1.07 -9.35
C PHE A 64 -1.98 -0.73 -10.73
N ASP A 65 -2.13 -1.63 -11.71
CA ASP A 65 -1.73 -1.37 -13.09
C ASP A 65 -2.53 -0.20 -13.69
N LEU A 66 -3.84 -0.16 -13.45
CA LEU A 66 -4.70 0.96 -13.83
C LEU A 66 -4.22 2.29 -13.21
N LEU A 67 -3.92 2.30 -11.91
CA LEU A 67 -3.39 3.49 -11.21
C LEU A 67 -2.03 3.94 -11.71
N SER A 68 -1.20 2.99 -12.15
CA SER A 68 0.13 3.24 -12.68
C SER A 68 0.12 3.64 -14.16
N GLY A 69 -1.06 3.78 -14.78
CA GLY A 69 -1.23 4.13 -16.19
C GLY A 69 -0.92 2.98 -17.16
N PHE A 70 -1.22 1.74 -16.78
CA PHE A 70 -1.02 0.51 -17.56
C PHE A 70 0.45 0.18 -17.88
N ASN A 71 1.34 0.43 -16.92
CA ASN A 71 2.79 0.23 -17.07
C ASN A 71 3.31 -1.07 -16.42
N LEU A 72 2.50 -1.76 -15.61
CA LEU A 72 2.90 -2.94 -14.85
C LEU A 72 2.58 -4.24 -15.59
N LEU A 73 1.44 -4.32 -16.26
CA LEU A 73 1.02 -5.51 -17.00
C LEU A 73 1.33 -5.38 -18.49
N PRO A 74 1.65 -6.48 -19.19
CA PRO A 74 1.71 -6.47 -20.65
C PRO A 74 0.39 -6.03 -21.27
N PHE A 75 0.46 -5.37 -22.42
CA PHE A 75 -0.73 -5.02 -23.19
C PHE A 75 -1.55 -6.27 -23.51
N HIS A 76 -2.84 -6.21 -23.21
CA HIS A 76 -3.80 -7.28 -23.46
C HIS A 76 -5.02 -6.72 -24.19
N LYS A 77 -5.54 -7.47 -25.16
CA LYS A 77 -6.72 -7.07 -25.95
C LYS A 77 -8.04 -7.45 -25.28
N GLN A 78 -8.00 -8.43 -24.39
CA GLN A 78 -9.16 -9.03 -23.74
C GLN A 78 -8.85 -9.15 -22.25
N LEU A 79 -9.83 -8.85 -21.42
CA LEU A 79 -9.77 -8.95 -19.98
C LEU A 79 -11.00 -9.74 -19.53
N ILE A 80 -10.77 -10.82 -18.78
CA ILE A 80 -11.82 -11.59 -18.13
C ILE A 80 -11.67 -11.33 -16.64
N ILE A 81 -12.75 -10.84 -16.02
CA ILE A 81 -12.81 -10.62 -14.58
C ILE A 81 -13.65 -11.74 -14.01
N ASP A 82 -13.00 -12.66 -13.31
CA ASP A 82 -13.70 -13.66 -12.52
C ASP A 82 -14.19 -13.04 -11.21
N GLU A 83 -15.30 -13.55 -10.68
CA GLU A 83 -15.91 -13.03 -9.44
C GLU A 83 -16.04 -11.49 -9.40
N ALA A 84 -16.48 -10.91 -10.52
CA ALA A 84 -16.54 -9.46 -10.73
C ALA A 84 -17.28 -8.69 -9.62
N HIS A 85 -18.15 -9.35 -8.86
CA HIS A 85 -18.81 -8.76 -7.69
C HIS A 85 -17.83 -8.31 -6.59
N GLN A 86 -16.61 -8.86 -6.53
CA GLN A 86 -15.59 -8.47 -5.54
C GLN A 86 -14.77 -7.26 -5.95
N ILE A 87 -14.79 -6.87 -7.23
CA ILE A 87 -13.87 -5.85 -7.77
C ILE A 87 -14.09 -4.47 -7.13
N GLU A 88 -15.33 -4.12 -6.80
CA GLU A 88 -15.67 -2.84 -6.17
C GLU A 88 -15.00 -2.69 -4.81
N ASN A 89 -14.97 -3.77 -4.03
CA ASN A 89 -14.30 -3.77 -2.73
C ASN A 89 -12.78 -3.62 -2.89
N VAL A 90 -12.19 -4.30 -3.88
CA VAL A 90 -10.75 -4.18 -4.17
C VAL A 90 -10.39 -2.79 -4.65
N ILE A 91 -11.17 -2.20 -5.55
CA ILE A 91 -11.01 -0.80 -5.99
C ILE A 91 -11.07 0.12 -4.78
N SER A 92 -12.09 -0.03 -3.92
CA SER A 92 -12.25 0.78 -2.71
C SER A 92 -11.06 0.68 -1.76
N GLN A 93 -10.43 -0.49 -1.66
CA GLN A 93 -9.24 -0.70 -0.82
C GLN A 93 -7.97 -0.12 -1.44
N VAL A 94 -7.81 -0.22 -2.76
CA VAL A 94 -6.60 0.25 -3.46
C VAL A 94 -6.63 1.77 -3.67
N PHE A 95 -7.81 2.37 -3.92
CA PHE A 95 -8.00 3.82 -4.02
C PHE A 95 -8.23 4.51 -2.67
N GLY A 96 -8.63 3.76 -1.66
CA GLY A 96 -8.90 4.28 -0.33
C GLY A 96 -7.65 4.34 0.54
N ASP A 97 -7.53 5.41 1.33
CA ASP A 97 -6.54 5.49 2.40
C ASP A 97 -7.11 5.02 3.73
N SER A 98 -6.27 4.41 4.56
CA SER A 98 -6.63 4.03 5.93
C SER A 98 -5.75 4.74 6.95
N LEU A 99 -6.41 5.43 7.89
CA LEU A 99 -5.78 6.05 9.03
C LEU A 99 -6.17 5.28 10.30
N SER A 100 -5.17 4.80 11.03
CA SER A 100 -5.36 3.99 12.24
C SER A 100 -4.65 4.62 13.42
N HIS A 101 -5.32 4.64 14.58
CA HIS A 101 -4.76 5.13 15.83
C HIS A 101 -3.47 4.41 16.20
N SER A 102 -3.46 3.08 16.11
CA SER A 102 -2.28 2.26 16.45
C SER A 102 -1.11 2.53 15.50
N ARG A 103 -1.38 2.69 14.20
CA ARG A 103 -0.35 3.01 13.19
C ARG A 103 0.24 4.41 13.42
N LEU A 104 -0.60 5.38 13.75
CA LEU A 104 -0.15 6.75 14.01
C LEU A 104 0.66 6.85 15.31
N LEU A 105 0.21 6.22 16.39
CA LEU A 105 0.98 6.14 17.63
C LEU A 105 2.32 5.44 17.43
N TRP A 106 2.36 4.31 16.71
CA TRP A 106 3.60 3.63 16.38
C TRP A 106 4.60 4.54 15.66
N LEU A 107 4.12 5.32 14.68
CA LEU A 107 4.93 6.29 13.96
C LEU A 107 5.47 7.38 14.90
N LEU A 108 4.64 7.94 15.77
CA LEU A 108 5.06 8.96 16.75
C LEU A 108 6.11 8.42 17.73
N TYR A 109 5.92 7.21 18.25
CA TYR A 109 6.93 6.55 19.10
C TYR A 109 8.25 6.31 18.36
N ARG A 110 8.18 5.94 17.07
CA ARG A 110 9.38 5.77 16.22
C ARG A 110 10.11 7.10 16.01
N LEU A 111 9.40 8.18 15.67
CA LEU A 111 9.98 9.52 15.50
C LEU A 111 10.60 10.03 16.81
N ARG A 112 9.92 9.83 17.95
CA ARG A 112 10.46 10.15 19.28
C ARG A 112 11.75 9.37 19.57
N GLY A 113 11.80 8.09 19.19
CA GLY A 113 13.01 7.26 19.29
C GLY A 113 14.18 7.80 18.44
N LEU A 114 13.88 8.45 17.32
CA LEU A 114 14.84 9.16 16.47
C LEU A 114 15.18 10.57 16.96
N LYS A 115 14.73 10.96 18.17
CA LYS A 115 14.90 12.29 18.78
C LYS A 115 14.25 13.44 18.00
N ILE A 116 13.24 13.13 17.18
CA ILE A 116 12.41 14.15 16.54
C ILE A 116 11.37 14.60 17.56
N ALA A 117 11.24 15.91 17.77
CA ALA A 117 10.34 16.49 18.76
C ALA A 117 8.88 16.32 18.31
N VAL A 118 8.20 15.30 18.82
CA VAL A 118 6.80 14.97 18.48
C VAL A 118 5.89 14.88 19.71
N ASP A 119 6.38 15.22 20.91
CA ASP A 119 5.61 15.06 22.16
C ASP A 119 4.31 15.88 22.15
N HIS A 120 4.33 17.07 21.52
CA HIS A 120 3.17 17.94 21.35
C HIS A 120 2.08 17.36 20.43
N ILE A 121 2.36 16.28 19.70
CA ILE A 121 1.46 15.66 18.73
C ILE A 121 0.59 14.55 19.36
N PHE A 122 1.03 13.94 20.47
CA PHE A 122 0.35 12.78 21.07
C PHE A 122 -1.08 13.11 21.54
N GLU A 123 -1.25 14.17 22.32
CA GLU A 123 -2.56 14.56 22.84
C GLU A 123 -3.56 14.91 21.72
N PRO A 124 -3.21 15.72 20.70
CA PRO A 124 -4.09 15.95 19.56
C PRO A 124 -4.52 14.68 18.81
N VAL A 125 -3.62 13.70 18.66
CA VAL A 125 -3.95 12.42 18.04
C VAL A 125 -4.94 11.63 18.89
N GLU A 126 -4.75 11.57 20.20
CA GLU A 126 -5.70 10.90 21.10
C GLU A 126 -7.08 11.57 21.06
N VAL A 127 -7.14 12.90 21.06
CA VAL A 127 -8.39 13.64 20.94
C VAL A 127 -9.07 13.35 19.61
N PHE A 128 -8.34 13.34 18.49
CA PHE A 128 -8.91 13.03 17.17
C PHE A 128 -9.58 11.65 17.12
N PHE A 129 -8.94 10.62 17.70
CA PHE A 129 -9.48 9.25 17.65
C PHE A 129 -10.55 8.95 18.72
N ASN A 130 -10.56 9.68 19.84
CA ASN A 130 -11.52 9.48 20.92
C ASN A 130 -12.74 10.42 20.85
N THR A 131 -12.66 11.51 20.10
CA THR A 131 -13.79 12.42 19.90
C THR A 131 -14.85 11.77 19.01
N PRO A 132 -16.09 11.57 19.48
CA PRO A 132 -17.16 11.09 18.62
C PRO A 132 -17.48 12.17 17.57
N LEU A 133 -17.42 11.79 16.29
CA LEU A 133 -17.84 12.65 15.18
C LEU A 133 -19.34 13.01 15.33
N ASN A 134 -19.74 14.20 14.89
CA ASN A 134 -21.12 14.65 14.91
C ASN A 134 -21.57 15.08 13.48
N PRO A 135 -22.57 14.44 12.85
CA PRO A 135 -23.36 13.32 13.37
C PRO A 135 -22.47 12.11 13.68
N PRO A 136 -22.85 11.27 14.66
CA PRO A 136 -22.15 10.02 14.90
C PRO A 136 -22.19 9.25 13.59
N LEU A 137 -21.06 9.21 12.89
CA LEU A 137 -20.88 8.19 11.87
C LEU A 137 -21.20 6.89 12.60
N VAL A 138 -22.13 6.11 12.06
CA VAL A 138 -22.51 4.83 12.65
C VAL A 138 -21.21 4.04 12.79
N MET A 139 -20.61 4.04 13.99
CA MET A 139 -19.36 3.32 14.25
C MET A 139 -19.56 1.81 14.14
N GLY A 140 -20.82 1.37 14.00
CA GLY A 140 -21.19 0.03 13.54
C GLY A 140 -20.74 -0.30 12.11
N ASP A 141 -20.51 0.70 11.25
CA ASP A 141 -20.05 0.50 9.86
C ASP A 141 -18.52 0.51 9.72
N PHE A 142 -17.78 0.97 10.74
CA PHE A 142 -16.30 0.94 10.78
C PHE A 142 -15.72 -0.33 11.40
N LYS A 143 -16.56 -1.16 12.04
CA LYS A 143 -16.19 -2.54 12.41
C LYS A 143 -16.10 -3.39 11.14
N GLY A 144 -14.98 -3.27 10.43
CA GLY A 144 -14.69 -4.08 9.24
C GLY A 144 -13.88 -3.41 8.14
N GLY A 145 -13.39 -2.17 8.32
CA GLY A 145 -12.55 -1.52 7.31
C GLY A 145 -13.26 -1.24 5.98
N LYS A 146 -14.58 -1.02 5.99
CA LYS A 146 -15.31 -0.62 4.79
C LYS A 146 -14.97 0.83 4.44
N ALA A 147 -14.53 1.05 3.21
CA ALA A 147 -14.29 2.37 2.66
C ALA A 147 -15.60 3.18 2.62
N VAL A 148 -15.53 4.46 2.95
CA VAL A 148 -16.67 5.39 2.89
C VAL A 148 -16.42 6.37 1.77
N SER A 149 -17.37 6.50 0.83
CA SER A 149 -17.32 7.45 -0.26
C SER A 149 -18.72 8.02 -0.55
N PRO A 150 -18.90 9.36 -0.67
CA PRO A 150 -17.88 10.39 -0.42
C PRO A 150 -17.53 10.48 1.07
N ILE A 151 -16.30 10.94 1.37
CA ILE A 151 -15.88 11.18 2.76
C ILE A 151 -16.74 12.31 3.34
N PRO A 152 -17.43 12.12 4.48
CA PRO A 152 -18.27 13.16 5.08
C PRO A 152 -17.48 14.44 5.39
N ASP A 153 -18.08 15.61 5.18
CA ASP A 153 -17.41 16.91 5.37
C ASP A 153 -16.83 17.09 6.77
N ALA A 154 -17.55 16.62 7.80
CA ALA A 154 -17.09 16.65 9.19
C ALA A 154 -15.76 15.89 9.37
N VAL A 155 -15.59 14.74 8.72
CA VAL A 155 -14.34 13.97 8.75
C VAL A 155 -13.24 14.69 7.99
N THR A 156 -13.59 15.27 6.84
CA THR A 156 -12.64 16.01 6.01
C THR A 156 -12.07 17.23 6.74
N GLU A 157 -12.88 17.98 7.48
CA GLU A 157 -12.41 19.12 8.28
C GLU A 157 -11.52 18.69 9.45
N GLU A 158 -11.88 17.61 10.16
CA GLU A 158 -11.03 17.05 11.22
C GLU A 158 -9.68 16.55 10.67
N LEU A 159 -9.68 15.87 9.52
CA LEU A 159 -8.44 15.45 8.86
C LEU A 159 -7.57 16.64 8.42
N LYS A 160 -8.19 17.74 7.95
CA LYS A 160 -7.45 18.98 7.64
C LYS A 160 -6.85 19.60 8.90
N ASN A 161 -7.57 19.60 10.01
CA ASN A 161 -7.06 20.11 11.30
C ASN A 161 -5.89 19.26 11.79
N LEU A 162 -6.04 17.93 11.77
CA LEU A 162 -4.96 17.00 12.11
C LEU A 162 -3.74 17.22 11.20
N LYS A 163 -3.94 17.38 9.89
CA LYS A 163 -2.85 17.67 8.94
C LYS A 163 -2.11 18.96 9.31
N ARG A 164 -2.82 20.03 9.69
CA ARG A 164 -2.19 21.30 10.11
C ARG A 164 -1.35 21.11 11.37
N LEU A 165 -1.83 20.33 12.33
CA LEU A 165 -1.11 20.01 13.56
C LEU A 165 0.14 19.16 13.31
N LEU A 166 0.10 18.29 12.29
CA LEU A 166 1.22 17.44 11.89
C LEU A 166 2.23 18.12 10.95
N ALA A 167 1.89 19.27 10.38
CA ALA A 167 2.80 20.00 9.53
C ALA A 167 3.91 20.62 10.40
N LEU A 168 5.16 20.29 10.08
CA LEU A 168 6.32 20.98 10.62
C LEU A 168 6.42 22.32 9.88
N ASP A 169 6.38 23.43 10.61
CA ASP A 169 6.73 24.76 10.08
C ASP A 169 8.22 24.82 9.70
#